data_AF-A0A2S2QCX3-F1
#
_entry.id   AF-A0A2S2QCX3-F1
#
_cell.length_a   1.000
_cell.length_b   1.000
_cell.length_c   1.000
_cell.angle_alpha   90.00
_cell.angle_beta   90.00
_cell.angle_gamma   90.00
#
_symmetry.space_group_name_H-M   'P 1'
#
loop_
_entity.id
_entity.type
_entity.pdbx_description
1 polymer ?
#
loop_
_entity_poly.entity_id
_entity_poly.type
_entity_poly.pdbx_seq_one_letter_code
_entity_poly.pdbx_strand_id
1 'polypeptide(L)'
;MAIIDIQCILGVNNKYFIKEMSIVDIESLAIQHWIFKHTSIKQDTKSQSVNRWLMRYYHEIPLEYGDVDYGELNEILKSLKFDCIYVKGLQKQQILQKFISNITIINLEDLECPRLNQLQTDNTLPRCIYHKDSSSKQCTLYKVFALHKWLVNKL
;
A
#
# COMPACT_ATOMS: atom_id res chain seq x y z
N MET A 1 -13.20 -1.93 11.29
CA MET A 1 -12.30 -2.83 10.52
C MET A 1 -11.70 -2.04 9.36
N ALA A 2 -10.53 -2.37 8.85
CA ALA A 2 -9.90 -1.55 7.80
C ALA A 2 -9.36 -2.36 6.62
N ILE A 3 -9.17 -1.70 5.49
CA ILE A 3 -8.44 -2.22 4.32
C ILE A 3 -7.12 -1.47 4.22
N ILE A 4 -6.02 -2.20 4.03
CA ILE A 4 -4.69 -1.63 3.79
C ILE A 4 -4.15 -2.08 2.44
N ASP A 5 -3.61 -1.14 1.66
CA ASP A 5 -2.75 -1.44 0.51
C ASP A 5 -1.38 -0.77 0.67
N ILE A 6 -0.34 -1.46 0.20
CA ILE A 6 1.03 -0.97 0.19
C ILE A 6 1.63 -1.09 -1.22
N GLN A 7 2.48 -0.13 -1.59
CA GLN A 7 3.53 -0.31 -2.59
C GLN A 7 4.88 -0.42 -1.89
N CYS A 8 5.80 -1.17 -2.48
CA CYS A 8 7.14 -1.36 -1.95
C CYS A 8 8.21 -0.98 -2.97
N ILE A 9 9.37 -0.58 -2.46
CA ILE A 9 10.64 -0.59 -3.17
C ILE A 9 11.48 -1.79 -2.71
N LEU A 10 12.54 -2.09 -3.46
CA LEU A 10 13.47 -3.16 -3.18
C LEU A 10 14.76 -2.60 -2.57
N GLY A 11 15.23 -3.16 -1.46
CA GLY A 11 16.57 -2.92 -0.93
C GLY A 11 17.51 -4.10 -1.18
N VAL A 12 18.68 -4.05 -0.56
CA VAL A 12 19.66 -5.16 -0.60
C VAL A 12 19.07 -6.49 -0.17
N ASN A 13 19.60 -7.58 -0.72
CA ASN A 13 19.17 -8.96 -0.40
C ASN A 13 17.68 -9.23 -0.66
N ASN A 14 17.09 -8.55 -1.64
CA ASN A 14 15.66 -8.63 -1.97
C ASN A 14 14.72 -8.26 -0.82
N LYS A 15 15.16 -7.42 0.12
CA LYS A 15 14.31 -6.95 1.20
C LYS A 15 13.34 -5.90 0.68
N TYR A 16 12.04 -6.08 0.92
CA TYR A 16 11.03 -5.08 0.58
C TYR A 16 10.92 -4.00 1.65
N PHE A 17 10.73 -2.76 1.20
CA PHE A 17 10.48 -1.61 2.05
C PHE A 17 9.24 -0.88 1.56
N ILE A 18 8.31 -0.56 2.46
CA ILE A 18 7.06 0.13 2.10
C ILE A 18 7.38 1.54 1.60
N LYS A 19 6.87 1.89 0.42
CA LYS A 19 7.06 3.19 -0.23
C LYS A 19 5.83 4.07 -0.16
N GLU A 20 4.66 3.46 -0.32
CA GLU A 20 3.37 4.11 -0.24
C GLU A 20 2.43 3.19 0.53
N MET A 21 1.59 3.74 1.40
CA MET A 21 0.61 3.00 2.17
C MET A 21 -0.68 3.79 2.27
N SER A 22 -1.82 3.12 2.08
CA SER A 22 -3.14 3.66 2.35
C SER A 22 -3.92 2.75 3.26
N ILE A 23 -4.75 3.35 4.10
CA ILE A 23 -5.71 2.68 4.96
C ILE A 23 -7.07 3.37 4.76
N VAL A 24 -8.11 2.57 4.64
CA VAL A 24 -9.50 3.04 4.70
C VAL A 24 -10.25 2.21 5.74
N ASP A 25 -10.90 2.89 6.67
CA ASP A 25 -11.85 2.26 7.58
C ASP A 25 -13.12 1.89 6.82
N ILE A 26 -13.61 0.67 7.04
CA ILE A 26 -14.71 0.09 6.26
C ILE A 26 -16.04 0.79 6.54
N GLU A 27 -16.26 1.21 7.79
CA GLU A 27 -17.56 1.75 8.24
C GLU A 27 -17.64 3.26 8.06
N SER A 28 -16.64 3.99 8.55
CA SER A 28 -16.62 5.45 8.57
C SER A 28 -16.07 6.09 7.30
N LEU A 29 -15.42 5.30 6.43
CA LEU A 29 -14.63 5.80 5.28
C LEU A 29 -13.47 6.74 5.69
N ALA A 30 -13.10 6.77 6.98
CA ALA A 30 -11.93 7.50 7.42
C ALA A 30 -10.67 6.95 6.74
N ILE A 31 -9.83 7.86 6.23
CA ILE A 31 -8.63 7.50 5.47
C ILE A 31 -7.36 8.00 6.15
N GLN A 32 -6.29 7.23 5.97
CA GLN A 32 -4.93 7.72 6.14
C GLN A 32 -4.07 7.24 4.98
N HIS A 33 -3.15 8.08 4.54
CA HIS A 33 -2.26 7.82 3.41
C HIS A 33 -0.88 8.38 3.74
N TRP A 34 0.15 7.62 3.38
CA TRP A 34 1.54 8.00 3.59
C TRP A 34 2.40 7.61 2.40
N ILE A 35 3.38 8.45 2.11
CA ILE A 35 4.51 8.15 1.24
C ILE A 35 5.79 8.26 2.06
N PHE A 36 6.52 7.15 2.13
CA PHE A 36 7.72 7.07 2.95
C PHE A 36 8.97 7.48 2.16
N LYS A 37 9.78 8.35 2.76
CA LYS A 37 11.10 8.75 2.25
C LYS A 37 12.13 7.69 2.57
N HIS A 38 12.98 7.38 1.59
CA HIS A 38 14.05 6.39 1.69
C HIS A 38 15.42 7.00 1.39
N THR A 39 15.83 7.99 2.18
CA THR A 39 17.07 8.75 1.96
C THR A 39 18.34 7.97 2.27
N SER A 40 18.27 7.00 3.20
CA SER A 40 19.45 6.23 3.65
C SER A 40 19.42 4.74 3.24
N ILE A 41 18.54 4.36 2.30
CA ILE A 41 18.44 2.96 1.89
C ILE A 41 19.68 2.52 1.10
N LYS A 42 20.32 1.45 1.55
CA LYS A 42 21.38 0.78 0.79
C LYS A 42 20.77 0.00 -0.37
N GLN A 43 21.40 0.08 -1.53
CA GLN A 43 20.96 -0.61 -2.75
C GLN A 43 22.14 -1.32 -3.42
N ASP A 44 21.90 -2.56 -3.84
CA ASP A 44 22.73 -3.32 -4.78
C ASP A 44 22.28 -3.07 -6.23
N THR A 45 23.03 -3.58 -7.22
CA THR A 45 22.75 -3.38 -8.65
C THR A 45 21.32 -3.79 -9.03
N LYS A 46 20.80 -4.85 -8.41
CA LYS A 46 19.46 -5.37 -8.66
C LYS A 46 18.40 -4.39 -8.14
N SER A 47 18.49 -4.00 -6.87
CA SER A 47 17.55 -3.08 -6.25
C SER A 47 17.54 -1.72 -6.93
N GLN A 48 18.70 -1.17 -7.33
CA GLN A 48 18.76 0.06 -8.12
C GLN A 48 17.96 -0.05 -9.43
N SER A 49 18.13 -1.16 -10.16
CA SER A 49 17.45 -1.39 -11.44
C SER A 49 15.93 -1.52 -11.27
N VAL A 50 15.50 -2.32 -10.28
CA VAL A 50 14.08 -2.52 -9.96
C VAL A 50 13.44 -1.20 -9.51
N ASN A 51 14.08 -0.47 -8.60
CA ASN A 51 13.57 0.79 -8.09
C ASN A 51 13.45 1.87 -9.17
N ARG A 52 14.40 1.91 -10.11
CA ARG A 52 14.31 2.80 -11.28
C ARG A 52 13.13 2.45 -12.17
N TRP A 53 12.86 1.17 -12.38
CA TRP A 53 11.68 0.74 -13.13
C TRP A 53 10.39 1.08 -12.40
N LEU A 54 10.31 0.81 -11.10
CA LEU A 54 9.14 1.12 -10.27
C LEU A 54 8.81 2.62 -10.27
N MET A 55 9.83 3.46 -10.15
CA MET A 55 9.71 4.91 -10.24
C MET A 55 9.25 5.38 -11.63
N ARG A 56 9.72 4.76 -12.71
CA ARG A 56 9.40 5.25 -14.07
C ARG A 56 8.08 4.74 -14.62
N TYR A 57 7.67 3.53 -14.23
CA TYR A 57 6.61 2.80 -14.93
C TYR A 57 5.55 2.18 -14.03
N TYR A 58 5.71 2.25 -12.70
CA TYR A 58 4.77 1.62 -11.78
C TYR A 58 4.14 2.62 -10.82
N HIS A 59 4.82 2.96 -9.73
CA HIS A 59 4.25 3.83 -8.71
C HIS A 59 4.61 5.31 -8.92
N GLU A 60 5.52 5.67 -9.85
CA GLU A 60 5.74 7.07 -10.24
C GLU A 60 6.20 8.00 -9.09
N ILE A 61 6.88 7.44 -8.08
CA ILE A 61 7.33 8.19 -6.89
C ILE A 61 8.84 7.99 -6.73
N PRO A 62 9.66 9.06 -6.73
CA PRO A 62 11.09 8.99 -6.41
C PRO A 62 11.37 8.44 -5.00
N LEU A 63 12.54 7.83 -4.78
CA LEU A 63 12.86 7.17 -3.51
C LEU A 63 12.91 8.16 -2.35
N GLU A 64 13.47 9.32 -2.61
CA GLU A 64 13.69 10.44 -1.70
C GLU A 64 12.43 11.29 -1.45
N TYR A 65 11.36 11.08 -2.22
CA TYR A 65 10.11 11.83 -2.09
C TYR A 65 9.17 11.17 -1.09
N GLY A 66 8.43 11.97 -0.34
CA GLY A 66 7.43 11.51 0.61
C GLY A 66 7.15 12.58 1.65
N ASP A 67 6.19 12.31 2.52
CA ASP A 67 5.78 13.15 3.62
C ASP A 67 6.33 12.65 4.97
N VAL A 68 6.69 11.36 5.06
CA VAL A 68 7.12 10.71 6.31
C VAL A 68 8.46 10.00 6.15
N ASP A 69 9.33 10.02 7.17
CA ASP A 69 10.56 9.23 7.14
C ASP A 69 10.29 7.75 7.40
N TYR A 70 10.95 6.84 6.67
CA TYR A 70 10.68 5.40 6.82
C TYR A 70 10.93 4.86 8.24
N GLY A 71 11.77 5.54 9.05
CA GLY A 71 11.98 5.20 10.45
C GLY A 71 10.71 5.27 11.31
N GLU A 72 9.71 6.05 10.90
CA GLU A 72 8.44 6.25 11.61
C GLU A 72 7.41 5.14 11.34
N LEU A 73 7.63 4.32 10.29
CA LEU A 73 6.68 3.28 9.85
C LEU A 73 6.21 2.37 10.99
N ASN A 74 7.14 1.94 11.84
CA ASN A 74 6.84 1.00 12.91
C ASN A 74 5.87 1.58 13.94
N GLU A 75 6.07 2.85 14.31
CA GLU A 75 5.20 3.52 15.28
C GLU A 75 3.83 3.84 14.66
N ILE A 76 3.79 4.23 13.39
CA ILE A 76 2.53 4.37 12.63
C ILE A 76 1.73 3.07 12.66
N LEU A 77 2.34 1.93 12.29
CA LEU A 77 1.64 0.64 12.23
C LEU A 77 1.20 0.13 13.60
N LYS A 78 1.99 0.36 14.66
CA LYS A 78 1.60 0.05 16.05
C LYS A 78 0.48 0.93 16.59
N SER A 79 0.36 2.16 16.09
CA SER A 79 -0.68 3.09 16.51
C SER A 79 -2.08 2.68 16.04
N LEU A 80 -2.16 1.86 14.98
CA LEU A 80 -3.44 1.40 14.42
C LEU A 80 -4.26 0.64 15.46
N LYS A 81 -5.54 1.00 15.57
CA LYS A 81 -6.50 0.42 16.53
C LYS A 81 -7.65 -0.26 15.79
N PHE A 82 -7.32 -1.28 15.01
CA PHE A 82 -8.30 -2.12 14.32
C PHE A 82 -8.24 -3.54 14.85
N ASP A 83 -9.39 -4.21 14.96
CA ASP A 83 -9.45 -5.63 15.32
C ASP A 83 -9.05 -6.53 14.14
N CYS A 84 -9.35 -6.07 12.92
CA CYS A 84 -9.10 -6.79 11.68
C CYS A 84 -8.70 -5.83 10.56
N ILE A 85 -7.69 -6.24 9.80
CA ILE A 85 -7.18 -5.57 8.61
C ILE A 85 -7.27 -6.53 7.42
N TYR A 86 -7.86 -6.05 6.32
CA TYR A 86 -7.91 -6.75 5.05
C TYR A 86 -6.83 -6.23 4.10
N VAL A 87 -6.13 -7.14 3.42
CA VAL A 87 -5.06 -6.82 2.48
C VAL A 87 -5.22 -7.67 1.23
N LYS A 88 -4.94 -7.11 0.05
CA LYS A 88 -4.95 -7.90 -1.19
C LYS A 88 -3.55 -8.44 -1.52
N GLY A 89 -3.37 -9.76 -1.40
CA GLY A 89 -2.18 -10.48 -1.84
C GLY A 89 -1.28 -10.96 -0.70
N LEU A 90 -0.89 -12.23 -0.76
CA LEU A 90 -0.10 -12.93 0.27
C LEU A 90 1.22 -12.23 0.62
N GLN A 91 1.96 -11.73 -0.38
CA GLN A 91 3.23 -11.05 -0.13
C GLN A 91 3.05 -9.79 0.74
N LYS A 92 1.99 -9.01 0.49
CA LYS A 92 1.71 -7.78 1.25
C LYS A 92 1.27 -8.10 2.67
N GLN A 93 0.44 -9.13 2.83
CA GLN A 93 0.06 -9.68 4.14
C GLN A 93 1.32 -10.05 4.94
N GLN A 94 2.23 -10.83 4.37
CA GLN A 94 3.48 -11.25 5.02
C GLN A 94 4.40 -10.08 5.37
N ILE A 95 4.40 -8.99 4.57
CA ILE A 95 5.18 -7.78 4.90
C ILE A 95 4.56 -7.08 6.11
N LEU A 96 3.25 -6.86 6.11
CA LEU A 96 2.56 -6.14 7.19
C LEU A 96 2.59 -6.92 8.52
N GLN A 97 2.50 -8.24 8.48
CA GLN A 97 2.62 -9.12 9.66
C GLN A 97 3.96 -8.96 10.41
N LYS A 98 5.01 -8.45 9.75
CA LYS A 98 6.31 -8.18 10.42
C LYS A 98 6.26 -6.97 11.36
N PHE A 99 5.27 -6.09 11.18
CA PHE A 99 5.11 -4.85 11.95
C PHE A 99 3.89 -4.89 12.87
N ILE A 100 2.84 -5.60 12.44
CA ILE A 100 1.58 -5.71 13.15
C ILE A 100 1.46 -7.14 13.70
N SER A 101 1.69 -7.31 15.00
CA SER A 101 1.60 -8.62 15.66
C SER A 101 0.24 -8.90 16.32
N ASN A 102 -0.53 -7.85 16.63
CA ASN A 102 -1.70 -7.96 17.52
C ASN A 102 -3.04 -7.79 16.80
N ILE A 103 -3.03 -7.65 15.48
CA ILE A 103 -4.23 -7.46 14.65
C ILE A 103 -4.34 -8.61 13.68
N THR A 104 -5.55 -9.14 13.50
CA THR A 104 -5.80 -10.16 12.48
C THR A 104 -5.65 -9.55 11.09
N ILE A 105 -4.75 -10.09 10.27
CA ILE A 105 -4.57 -9.66 8.87
C ILE A 105 -5.09 -10.73 7.93
N ILE A 106 -6.17 -10.42 7.21
CA ILE A 106 -6.86 -11.32 6.28
C ILE A 106 -6.45 -11.00 4.84
N ASN A 107 -6.03 -12.03 4.09
CA ASN A 107 -5.82 -11.88 2.65
C ASN A 107 -7.16 -11.94 1.92
N LEU A 108 -7.50 -10.88 1.19
CA LEU A 108 -8.73 -10.78 0.42
C LEU A 108 -8.84 -11.83 -0.70
N GLU A 109 -7.73 -12.42 -1.15
CA GLU A 109 -7.76 -13.53 -2.13
C GLU A 109 -8.43 -14.78 -1.56
N ASP A 110 -8.30 -15.01 -0.25
CA ASP A 110 -8.95 -16.14 0.43
C ASP A 110 -10.47 -15.94 0.49
N LEU A 111 -10.93 -14.69 0.31
CA LEU A 111 -12.32 -14.31 0.14
C LEU A 111 -12.69 -14.16 -1.34
N GLU A 112 -11.98 -14.82 -2.26
CA GLU A 112 -12.23 -14.79 -3.71
C GLU A 112 -12.24 -13.38 -4.31
N CYS A 113 -11.49 -12.44 -3.71
CA CYS A 113 -11.38 -11.10 -4.26
C CYS A 113 -10.79 -11.14 -5.68
N PRO A 114 -11.48 -10.54 -6.68
CA PRO A 114 -11.00 -10.47 -8.05
C PRO A 114 -9.62 -9.81 -8.17
N ARG A 115 -9.02 -9.94 -9.35
CA ARG A 115 -7.78 -9.22 -9.66
C ARG A 115 -8.03 -7.71 -9.62
N LEU A 116 -7.06 -6.94 -9.16
CA LEU A 116 -7.22 -5.48 -9.01
C LEU A 116 -7.65 -4.80 -10.32
N ASN A 117 -7.12 -5.22 -11.47
CA ASN A 117 -7.52 -4.64 -12.76
C ASN A 117 -9.01 -4.82 -13.10
N GLN A 118 -9.70 -5.81 -12.51
CA GLN A 118 -11.14 -6.02 -12.65
C GLN A 118 -11.95 -5.12 -11.70
N LEU A 119 -11.34 -4.65 -10.61
CA LEU A 119 -11.97 -3.75 -9.63
C LEU A 119 -11.74 -2.26 -9.98
N GLN A 120 -10.65 -1.97 -10.68
CA GLN A 120 -10.20 -0.63 -11.05
C GLN A 120 -10.88 -0.11 -12.33
N THR A 121 -12.21 -0.19 -12.36
CA THR A 121 -13.07 0.24 -13.48
C THR A 121 -13.55 1.67 -13.30
N ASP A 122 -13.65 2.13 -12.06
CA ASP A 122 -14.12 3.45 -11.69
C ASP A 122 -12.95 4.44 -11.64
N ASN A 123 -12.86 5.33 -12.62
CA ASN A 123 -11.78 6.32 -12.69
C ASN A 123 -12.01 7.52 -11.76
N THR A 124 -13.17 7.60 -11.09
CA THR A 124 -13.55 8.69 -10.19
C THR A 124 -13.11 8.45 -8.74
N LEU A 125 -12.63 7.24 -8.42
CA LEU A 125 -12.17 6.93 -7.07
C LEU A 125 -10.97 7.82 -6.68
N PRO A 126 -10.84 8.17 -5.39
CA PRO A 126 -9.77 9.05 -4.91
C PRO A 126 -8.37 8.53 -5.23
N ARG A 127 -7.48 9.45 -5.62
CA ARG A 127 -6.03 9.24 -5.71
C ARG A 127 -5.34 10.19 -4.72
N CYS A 128 -4.12 9.85 -4.33
CA CYS A 128 -3.34 10.76 -3.51
C CYS A 128 -2.93 11.99 -4.33
N ILE A 129 -2.55 13.07 -3.64
CA ILE A 129 -2.19 14.34 -4.29
C ILE A 129 -0.97 14.20 -5.22
N TYR A 130 -0.07 13.26 -4.95
CA TYR A 130 1.09 12.97 -5.79
C TYR A 130 0.71 12.31 -7.13
N HIS A 131 -0.47 11.69 -7.21
CA HIS A 131 -1.00 11.08 -8.42
C HIS A 131 -2.24 11.82 -8.95
N LYS A 132 -2.48 13.07 -8.53
CA LYS A 132 -3.69 13.82 -8.90
C LYS A 132 -3.84 13.99 -10.42
N ASP A 133 -2.72 14.21 -11.12
CA ASP A 133 -2.65 14.43 -12.56
C ASP A 133 -2.23 13.16 -13.32
N SER A 134 -1.98 12.07 -12.59
CA SER A 134 -1.58 10.78 -13.17
C SER A 134 -2.80 9.88 -13.37
N SER A 135 -2.80 9.14 -14.48
CA SER A 135 -3.75 8.04 -14.69
C SER A 135 -3.32 6.74 -13.99
N SER A 136 -2.27 6.80 -13.16
CA SER A 136 -1.72 5.64 -12.47
C SER A 136 -2.78 4.98 -11.60
N LYS A 137 -3.12 3.75 -11.99
CA LYS A 137 -3.93 2.83 -11.17
C LYS A 137 -3.10 2.16 -10.07
N GLN A 138 -1.84 2.58 -9.88
CA GLN A 138 -0.95 2.01 -8.88
C GLN A 138 -0.99 2.71 -7.53
N CYS A 139 -1.57 3.92 -7.45
CA CYS A 139 -1.82 4.64 -6.21
C CYS A 139 -2.52 3.73 -5.20
N THR A 140 -1.97 3.64 -3.99
CA THR A 140 -2.54 2.80 -2.92
C THR A 140 -3.91 3.30 -2.49
N LEU A 141 -4.14 4.62 -2.51
CA LEU A 141 -5.40 5.22 -2.08
C LEU A 141 -6.54 4.80 -3.00
N TYR A 142 -6.28 4.86 -4.30
CA TYR A 142 -7.19 4.36 -5.33
C TYR A 142 -7.50 2.87 -5.15
N LYS A 143 -6.48 2.06 -4.84
CA LYS A 143 -6.64 0.62 -4.62
C LYS A 143 -7.48 0.30 -3.40
N VAL A 144 -7.28 0.96 -2.26
CA VAL A 144 -8.08 0.68 -1.06
C VAL A 144 -9.54 1.06 -1.24
N PHE A 145 -9.85 2.14 -1.98
CA PHE A 145 -11.25 2.47 -2.32
C PHE A 145 -11.88 1.47 -3.30
N ALA A 146 -11.13 0.99 -4.29
CA ALA A 146 -11.63 -0.05 -5.19
C ALA A 146 -11.91 -1.37 -4.44
N LEU A 147 -11.04 -1.74 -3.49
CA LEU A 147 -11.22 -2.91 -2.63
C LEU A 147 -12.39 -2.72 -1.65
N HIS A 148 -12.54 -1.52 -1.08
CA HIS A 148 -13.66 -1.15 -0.21
C HIS A 148 -15.00 -1.33 -0.93
N LYS A 149 -15.13 -0.75 -2.13
CA LYS A 149 -16.31 -0.88 -2.97
C LYS A 149 -16.65 -2.34 -3.25
N TRP A 150 -15.65 -3.18 -3.50
CA TRP A 150 -15.88 -4.61 -3.69
C TRP A 150 -16.33 -5.32 -2.40
N LEU A 151 -15.63 -5.07 -1.29
CA LEU A 151 -15.86 -5.76 -0.01
C LEU A 151 -17.25 -5.45 0.55
N VAL A 152 -17.68 -4.18 0.51
CA VAL A 152 -19.00 -3.76 0.99
C VAL A 152 -20.14 -4.30 0.15
N ASN A 153 -19.92 -4.58 -1.14
CA ASN A 153 -20.94 -5.24 -1.98
C ASN A 153 -20.98 -6.76 -1.82
N LYS A 154 -19.99 -7.35 -1.11
CA LYS A 154 -19.91 -8.79 -0.86
C LYS A 154 -20.45 -9.18 0.53
N LEU A 155 -20.30 -8.29 1.51
CA LEU A 155 -20.88 -8.41 2.85
C LEU A 155 -22.36 -8.03 2.84
#